data_AF-A0A7K6NXE2-F1
#
_entry.id   AF-A0A7K6NXE2-F1
#
_cell.length_a   1.000
_cell.length_b   1.000
_cell.length_c   1.000
_cell.angle_alpha   90.00
_cell.angle_beta   90.00
_cell.angle_gamma   90.00
#
_symmetry.space_group_name_H-M   'P 1'
#
loop_
_entity.id
_entity.type
_entity.pdbx_description
1 polymer ?
#
loop_
_entity_poly.entity_id
_entity_poly.type
_entity_poly.pdbx_seq_one_letter_code
_entity_poly.pdbx_strand_id
1 'polypeptide(L)'
;LQSLLDMMISEEENLKEYLLNSITACQRELNTLHMELQLDPFEVEEQGTILQMEKDLRAHVQALSKQKVDRKQELKTLQEQDEDLCNILCVARFPIDSDAVPSLEELDLYRRHLAALSTEKERRREEFASTKQQILLLMKELEHSPENSFEQDVVSGDEEAFCLSQHNIAALQSLRQQLEAQRSLNAEVCAELRSRVAELWEKLQVPAEERELSAVH
;
A
#
# COMPACT_ATOMS: atom_id res chain seq x y z
N LEU A 1 51.63 -16.39 -51.27
CA LEU A 1 50.80 -15.29 -51.78
C LEU A 1 49.38 -15.75 -52.05
N GLN A 2 49.15 -16.73 -52.94
CA GLN A 2 47.81 -17.30 -53.23
C GLN A 2 47.04 -17.71 -51.95
N SER A 3 47.64 -18.59 -51.14
CA SER A 3 47.02 -19.09 -49.89
C SER A 3 46.74 -18.00 -48.83
N LEU A 4 47.47 -16.87 -48.84
CA LEU A 4 47.19 -15.76 -47.92
C LEU A 4 46.00 -14.94 -48.41
N LEU A 5 45.91 -14.69 -49.73
CA LEU A 5 44.75 -14.03 -50.33
C LEU A 5 43.48 -14.86 -50.13
N ASP A 6 43.55 -16.17 -50.34
CA ASP A 6 42.39 -17.07 -50.18
C ASP A 6 41.88 -17.07 -48.73
N MET A 7 42.80 -16.99 -47.75
CA MET A 7 42.45 -16.84 -46.33
C MET A 7 41.74 -15.52 -46.04
N MET A 8 42.29 -14.39 -46.53
CA MET A 8 41.70 -13.07 -46.32
C MET A 8 40.31 -12.94 -46.97
N ILE A 9 40.13 -13.50 -48.17
CA ILE A 9 38.84 -13.54 -48.86
C ILE A 9 37.83 -14.34 -48.04
N SER A 10 38.22 -15.53 -47.57
CA SER A 10 37.35 -16.37 -46.74
C SER A 10 36.97 -15.69 -45.42
N GLU A 11 37.91 -14.99 -44.76
CA GLU A 11 37.62 -14.23 -43.53
C GLU A 11 36.59 -13.12 -43.77
N GLU A 12 36.72 -12.35 -44.85
CA GLU A 12 35.77 -11.28 -45.19
C GLU A 12 34.39 -11.83 -45.59
N GLU A 13 34.33 -12.94 -46.33
CA GLU A 13 33.07 -13.61 -46.66
C GLU A 13 32.36 -14.13 -45.40
N ASN A 14 33.11 -14.77 -44.50
CA ASN A 14 32.60 -15.26 -43.22
C ASN A 14 32.12 -14.09 -42.34
N LEU A 15 32.86 -12.98 -42.30
CA LEU A 15 32.47 -11.78 -41.56
C LEU A 15 31.17 -11.19 -42.11
N LYS A 16 31.05 -11.08 -43.43
CA LYS A 16 29.82 -10.58 -44.08
C LYS A 16 28.63 -11.47 -43.76
N GLU A 17 28.77 -12.79 -43.87
CA GLU A 17 27.70 -13.74 -43.55
C GLU A 17 27.30 -13.64 -42.07
N TYR A 18 28.29 -13.56 -41.17
CA TYR A 18 28.06 -13.35 -39.74
C TYR A 18 27.25 -12.06 -39.47
N LEU A 19 27.65 -10.93 -40.07
CA LEU A 19 26.97 -9.66 -39.87
C LEU A 19 25.52 -9.70 -40.37
N LEU A 20 25.26 -10.30 -41.54
CA LEU A 20 23.91 -10.44 -42.07
C LEU A 20 23.04 -11.32 -41.16
N ASN A 21 23.59 -12.44 -40.66
CA ASN A 21 22.89 -13.30 -39.71
C ASN A 21 22.59 -12.56 -38.40
N SER A 22 23.55 -11.80 -37.86
CA SER A 22 23.37 -10.98 -36.67
C SER A 22 22.27 -9.92 -36.84
N ILE A 23 22.26 -9.22 -37.98
CA ILE A 23 21.22 -8.23 -38.33
C ILE A 23 19.84 -8.89 -38.33
N THR A 24 19.68 -10.03 -39.00
CA THR A 24 18.37 -10.71 -39.04
C THR A 24 17.92 -11.19 -37.66
N ALA A 25 18.84 -11.60 -36.80
CA ALA A 25 18.54 -11.97 -35.42
C ALA A 25 18.09 -10.75 -34.60
N CYS A 26 18.84 -9.64 -34.68
CA CYS A 26 18.49 -8.41 -33.99
C CYS A 26 17.13 -7.85 -34.44
N GLN A 27 16.81 -7.89 -35.74
CA GLN A 27 15.50 -7.46 -36.25
C GLN A 27 14.34 -8.30 -35.69
N ARG A 28 14.50 -9.62 -35.60
CA ARG A 28 13.48 -10.50 -34.99
C ARG A 28 13.30 -10.20 -33.49
N GLU A 29 14.41 -10.00 -32.78
CA GLU A 29 14.39 -9.67 -31.35
C GLU A 29 13.73 -8.30 -31.12
N LEU A 30 14.07 -7.29 -31.92
CA LEU A 30 13.42 -5.98 -31.86
C LEU A 30 11.92 -6.07 -32.10
N ASN A 31 11.46 -6.81 -33.11
CA ASN A 31 10.02 -6.98 -33.35
C ASN A 31 9.32 -7.59 -32.13
N THR A 32 9.95 -8.58 -31.49
CA THR A 32 9.42 -9.19 -30.26
C THR A 32 9.36 -8.17 -29.13
N LEU A 33 10.45 -7.41 -28.91
CA LEU A 33 10.53 -6.40 -27.87
C LEU A 33 9.53 -5.25 -28.08
N HIS A 34 9.30 -4.80 -29.31
CA HIS A 34 8.30 -3.78 -29.60
C HIS A 34 6.87 -4.28 -29.31
N MET A 35 6.56 -5.54 -29.64
CA MET A 35 5.27 -6.14 -29.28
C MET A 35 5.11 -6.26 -27.76
N GLU A 36 6.12 -6.77 -27.05
CA GLU A 36 6.06 -6.93 -25.59
C GLU A 36 6.00 -5.60 -24.84
N LEU A 37 6.74 -4.59 -25.29
CA LEU A 37 6.77 -3.26 -24.68
C LEU A 37 5.61 -2.36 -25.14
N GLN A 38 4.77 -2.84 -26.06
CA GLN A 38 3.64 -2.13 -26.65
C GLN A 38 4.08 -0.84 -27.35
N LEU A 39 5.20 -0.90 -28.07
CA LEU A 39 5.76 0.20 -28.86
C LEU A 39 5.31 0.10 -30.31
N ASP A 40 5.42 1.22 -31.04
CA ASP A 40 5.16 1.25 -32.48
C ASP A 40 6.06 0.26 -33.25
N PRO A 41 5.58 -0.30 -34.36
CA PRO A 41 6.38 -1.25 -35.15
C PRO A 41 7.75 -0.67 -35.54
N PHE A 42 8.78 -1.49 -35.42
CA PHE A 42 10.14 -1.09 -35.77
C PHE A 42 10.31 -0.99 -37.29
N GLU A 43 10.66 0.19 -37.79
CA GLU A 43 11.05 0.40 -39.19
C GLU A 43 12.58 0.39 -39.31
N VAL A 44 13.09 -0.48 -40.19
CA VAL A 44 14.52 -0.57 -40.47
C VAL A 44 14.87 0.53 -41.47
N GLU A 45 15.60 1.56 -41.03
CA GLU A 45 16.25 2.48 -41.97
C GLU A 45 17.51 1.81 -42.56
N GLU A 46 17.48 1.51 -43.88
CA GLU A 46 18.65 1.01 -44.61
C GLU A 46 19.66 2.14 -44.93
N GLN A 47 20.17 2.79 -43.88
CA GLN A 47 21.17 3.84 -44.02
C GLN A 47 22.51 3.39 -43.40
N GLY A 48 23.60 3.56 -44.15
CA GLY A 48 24.96 3.27 -43.67
C GLY A 48 25.52 1.91 -44.11
N THR A 49 26.62 1.50 -43.48
CA THR A 49 27.30 0.22 -43.78
C THR A 49 26.66 -0.93 -43.01
N ILE A 50 26.82 -2.17 -43.49
CA ILE A 50 26.33 -3.39 -42.81
C ILE A 50 26.84 -3.45 -41.36
N LEU A 51 28.11 -3.10 -41.13
CA LEU A 51 28.70 -3.06 -39.79
C LEU A 51 28.03 -2.03 -38.88
N GLN A 52 27.72 -0.84 -39.42
CA GLN A 52 27.06 0.21 -38.66
C GLN A 52 25.61 -0.18 -38.31
N MET A 53 24.89 -0.72 -39.28
CA MET A 53 23.52 -1.23 -39.10
C MET A 53 23.46 -2.33 -38.03
N GLU A 54 24.38 -3.30 -38.05
CA GLU A 54 24.46 -4.36 -37.04
C GLU A 54 24.68 -3.77 -35.63
N LYS A 55 25.62 -2.82 -35.52
CA LYS A 55 25.95 -2.17 -34.26
C LYS A 55 24.76 -1.41 -33.68
N ASP A 56 24.05 -0.66 -34.52
CA ASP A 56 22.91 0.17 -34.09
C ASP A 56 21.72 -0.69 -33.68
N LEU A 57 21.41 -1.74 -34.46
CA LEU A 57 20.37 -2.72 -34.11
C LEU A 57 20.67 -3.40 -32.78
N ARG A 58 21.92 -3.85 -32.58
CA ARG A 58 22.34 -4.48 -31.33
C ARG A 58 22.23 -3.53 -30.14
N ALA A 59 22.63 -2.26 -30.29
CA ALA A 59 22.48 -1.26 -29.24
C ALA A 59 21.00 -1.00 -28.91
N HIS A 60 20.13 -0.99 -29.93
CA HIS A 60 18.69 -0.82 -29.72
C HIS A 60 18.05 -2.00 -29.00
N VAL A 61 18.40 -3.24 -29.38
CA VAL A 61 18.00 -4.46 -28.65
C VAL A 61 18.40 -4.36 -27.18
N GLN A 62 19.65 -3.99 -26.90
CA GLN A 62 20.14 -3.88 -25.52
C GLN A 62 19.35 -2.84 -24.72
N ALA A 63 19.01 -1.70 -25.32
CA ALA A 63 18.22 -0.65 -24.67
C ALA A 63 16.79 -1.13 -24.34
N LEU A 64 16.10 -1.76 -25.30
CA LEU A 64 14.73 -2.24 -25.09
C LEU A 64 14.68 -3.45 -24.15
N SER A 65 15.63 -4.37 -24.25
CA SER A 65 15.77 -5.48 -23.30
C SER A 65 15.99 -4.98 -21.87
N LYS A 66 16.81 -3.93 -21.70
CA LYS A 66 16.95 -3.26 -20.41
C LYS A 66 15.63 -2.66 -19.94
N GLN A 67 14.92 -1.92 -20.80
CA GLN A 67 13.62 -1.34 -20.45
C GLN A 67 12.60 -2.39 -20.01
N LYS A 68 12.54 -3.55 -20.69
CA LYS A 68 11.69 -4.69 -20.31
C LYS A 68 12.03 -5.19 -18.90
N VAL A 69 13.33 -5.39 -18.63
CA VAL A 69 13.80 -5.84 -17.31
C VAL A 69 13.45 -4.81 -16.23
N ASP A 70 13.70 -3.53 -16.49
CA ASP A 70 13.42 -2.44 -15.55
C ASP A 70 11.92 -2.36 -15.23
N ARG A 71 11.03 -2.43 -16.23
CA ARG A 71 9.57 -2.42 -16.02
C ARG A 71 9.08 -3.63 -15.24
N LYS A 72 9.60 -4.83 -15.52
CA LYS A 72 9.23 -6.05 -14.77
C LYS A 72 9.75 -6.01 -13.32
N GLN A 73 10.96 -5.50 -13.12
CA GLN A 73 11.51 -5.35 -11.78
C GLN A 73 10.72 -4.33 -10.98
N GLU A 74 10.33 -3.21 -11.59
CA GLU A 74 9.47 -2.23 -10.94
C GLU A 74 8.12 -2.84 -10.57
N LEU A 75 7.45 -3.54 -11.50
CA LEU A 75 6.19 -4.22 -11.22
C LEU A 75 6.29 -5.13 -9.98
N LYS A 76 7.36 -5.91 -9.89
CA LYS A 76 7.60 -6.78 -8.73
C LYS A 76 7.70 -5.97 -7.43
N THR A 77 8.44 -4.85 -7.43
CA THR A 77 8.53 -4.00 -6.24
C THR A 77 7.20 -3.35 -5.85
N LEU A 78 6.38 -2.98 -6.83
CA LEU A 78 5.04 -2.44 -6.59
C LEU A 78 4.11 -3.51 -6.01
N GLN A 79 4.19 -4.75 -6.50
CA GLN A 79 3.41 -5.89 -6.00
C GLN A 79 3.78 -6.27 -4.56
N GLU A 80 5.07 -6.24 -4.21
CA GLU A 80 5.53 -6.47 -2.83
C GLU A 80 4.95 -5.40 -1.89
N GLN A 81 4.96 -4.12 -2.29
CA GLN A 81 4.35 -3.03 -1.52
C GLN A 81 2.82 -3.15 -1.41
N ASP A 82 2.16 -3.55 -2.50
CA ASP A 82 0.71 -3.77 -2.54
C ASP A 82 0.31 -4.88 -1.57
N GLU A 83 1.05 -5.99 -1.55
CA GLU A 83 0.81 -7.10 -0.64
C GLU A 83 0.87 -6.65 0.82
N ASP A 84 1.89 -5.89 1.21
CA ASP A 84 2.03 -5.37 2.57
C ASP A 84 0.87 -4.44 2.96
N LEU A 85 0.51 -3.51 2.07
CA LEU A 85 -0.59 -2.56 2.32
C LEU A 85 -1.94 -3.26 2.37
N CYS A 86 -2.21 -4.18 1.44
CA CYS A 86 -3.44 -4.96 1.39
C CYS A 86 -3.62 -5.86 2.61
N ASN A 87 -2.55 -6.45 3.13
CA ASN A 87 -2.58 -7.26 4.35
C ASN A 87 -2.98 -6.41 5.57
N ILE A 88 -2.44 -5.20 5.69
CA ILE A 88 -2.74 -4.29 6.81
C ILE A 88 -4.14 -3.67 6.69
N LEU A 89 -4.55 -3.25 5.49
CA LEU A 89 -5.84 -2.61 5.25
C LEU A 89 -6.97 -3.62 5.07
N CYS A 90 -6.62 -4.91 4.96
CA CYS A 90 -7.51 -6.02 4.66
C CYS A 90 -8.35 -5.74 3.38
N VAL A 91 -7.69 -5.29 2.29
CA VAL A 91 -8.30 -4.99 0.97
C VAL A 91 -7.73 -5.87 -0.16
N ALA A 92 -8.43 -5.94 -1.30
CA ALA A 92 -7.98 -6.72 -2.44
C ALA A 92 -6.80 -6.05 -3.17
N ARG A 93 -5.90 -6.88 -3.73
CA ARG A 93 -4.74 -6.45 -4.52
C ARG A 93 -5.14 -5.80 -5.84
N PHE A 94 -4.26 -4.96 -6.37
CA PHE A 94 -4.47 -4.33 -7.67
C PHE A 94 -4.47 -5.38 -8.80
N PRO A 95 -5.49 -5.40 -9.69
CA PRO A 95 -5.57 -6.39 -10.75
C PRO A 95 -4.64 -6.03 -11.91
N ILE A 96 -3.50 -6.72 -11.99
CA ILE A 96 -2.54 -6.62 -13.10
C ILE A 96 -2.01 -8.01 -13.47
N ASP A 97 -1.68 -8.21 -14.74
CA ASP A 97 -1.03 -9.43 -15.21
C ASP A 97 0.46 -9.43 -14.80
N SER A 98 0.84 -10.35 -13.90
CA SER A 98 2.21 -10.50 -13.42
C SER A 98 3.16 -11.09 -14.48
N ASP A 99 2.64 -11.82 -15.46
CA ASP A 99 3.45 -12.52 -16.45
C ASP A 99 3.79 -11.61 -17.65
N ALA A 100 2.91 -10.65 -17.95
CA ALA A 100 3.10 -9.66 -19.01
C ALA A 100 4.12 -8.57 -18.64
N VAL A 101 4.61 -7.84 -19.65
CA VAL A 101 5.39 -6.62 -19.44
C VAL A 101 4.40 -5.47 -19.33
N PRO A 102 4.37 -4.72 -18.22
CA PRO A 102 3.40 -3.65 -18.07
C PRO A 102 3.74 -2.47 -18.98
N SER A 103 2.71 -1.76 -19.41
CA SER A 103 2.84 -0.45 -20.03
C SER A 103 3.22 0.62 -18.99
N LEU A 104 3.71 1.77 -19.46
CA LEU A 104 4.00 2.89 -18.57
C LEU A 104 2.73 3.42 -17.89
N GLU A 105 1.60 3.41 -18.59
CA GLU A 105 0.31 3.85 -18.05
C GLU A 105 -0.20 2.92 -16.95
N GLU A 106 -0.03 1.60 -17.11
CA GLU A 106 -0.36 0.60 -16.08
C GLU A 106 0.49 0.78 -14.84
N LEU A 107 1.81 1.00 -14.99
CA LEU A 107 2.70 1.31 -13.88
C LEU A 107 2.28 2.61 -13.17
N ASP A 108 1.93 3.66 -13.90
CA ASP A 108 1.45 4.92 -13.32
C ASP A 108 0.11 4.78 -12.59
N LEU A 109 -0.81 3.96 -13.10
CA LEU A 109 -2.05 3.61 -12.42
C LEU A 109 -1.75 2.88 -11.11
N TYR A 110 -0.85 1.91 -11.14
CA TYR A 110 -0.42 1.13 -9.97
C TYR A 110 0.22 2.04 -8.90
N ARG A 111 1.17 2.92 -9.29
CA ARG A 111 1.80 3.88 -8.37
C ARG A 111 0.77 4.79 -7.69
N ARG A 112 -0.23 5.28 -8.44
CA ARG A 112 -1.32 6.10 -7.87
C ARG A 112 -2.20 5.30 -6.90
N HIS A 113 -2.47 4.04 -7.21
CA HIS A 113 -3.20 3.14 -6.32
C HIS A 113 -2.46 2.96 -4.98
N LEU A 114 -1.16 2.64 -5.02
CA LEU A 114 -0.35 2.51 -3.82
C LEU A 114 -0.27 3.80 -3.01
N ALA A 115 -0.14 4.96 -3.68
CA ALA A 115 -0.16 6.25 -3.00
C ALA A 115 -1.49 6.50 -2.26
N ALA A 116 -2.62 6.12 -2.87
CA ALA A 116 -3.92 6.20 -2.22
C ALA A 116 -4.04 5.22 -1.03
N LEU A 117 -3.58 3.98 -1.17
CA LEU A 117 -3.56 3.01 -0.07
C LEU A 117 -2.67 3.47 1.09
N SER A 118 -1.48 3.99 0.81
CA SER A 118 -0.59 4.54 1.83
C SER A 118 -1.22 5.71 2.56
N THR A 119 -1.92 6.60 1.86
CA THR A 119 -2.62 7.73 2.48
C THR A 119 -3.76 7.22 3.37
N GLU A 120 -4.53 6.22 2.91
CA GLU A 120 -5.61 5.63 3.68
C GLU A 120 -5.10 4.88 4.92
N LYS A 121 -3.94 4.22 4.83
CA LYS A 121 -3.25 3.60 5.98
C LYS A 121 -2.94 4.63 7.04
N GLU A 122 -2.28 5.73 6.68
CA GLU A 122 -1.95 6.79 7.65
C GLU A 122 -3.22 7.38 8.27
N ARG A 123 -4.25 7.66 7.46
CA ARG A 123 -5.54 8.15 7.95
C ARG A 123 -6.18 7.20 8.98
N ARG A 124 -6.20 5.89 8.70
CA ARG A 124 -6.76 4.88 9.62
C ARG A 124 -5.91 4.70 10.87
N ARG A 125 -4.59 4.85 10.77
CA ARG A 125 -3.69 4.82 11.94
C ARG A 125 -3.95 5.97 12.89
N GLU A 126 -4.06 7.19 12.37
CA GLU A 126 -4.41 8.36 13.17
C GLU A 126 -5.79 8.21 13.82
N GLU A 127 -6.78 7.72 13.06
CA GLU A 127 -8.11 7.43 13.58
C GLU A 127 -8.08 6.37 14.69
N PHE A 128 -7.33 5.29 14.51
CA PHE A 128 -7.15 4.24 15.50
C PHE A 128 -6.49 4.78 16.77
N ALA A 129 -5.35 5.47 16.65
CA ALA A 129 -4.59 5.98 17.79
C ALA A 129 -5.41 6.98 18.63
N SER A 130 -6.08 7.92 17.96
CA SER A 130 -6.94 8.91 18.65
C SER A 130 -8.15 8.28 19.32
N THR A 131 -8.81 7.32 18.66
CA THR A 131 -9.97 6.62 19.21
C THR A 131 -9.58 5.69 20.36
N LYS A 132 -8.45 4.98 20.25
CA LYS A 132 -7.89 4.13 21.32
C LYS A 132 -7.62 4.95 22.58
N GLN A 133 -7.00 6.12 22.46
CA GLN A 133 -6.77 7.01 23.61
C GLN A 133 -8.08 7.41 24.30
N GLN A 134 -9.13 7.73 23.53
CA GLN A 134 -10.45 8.06 24.08
C GLN A 134 -11.09 6.86 24.79
N ILE A 135 -11.03 5.67 24.19
CA ILE A 135 -11.53 4.43 24.79
C ILE A 135 -10.83 4.15 26.12
N LEU A 136 -9.50 4.26 26.19
CA LEU A 136 -8.75 4.04 27.42
C LEU A 136 -9.15 5.00 28.55
N LEU A 137 -9.40 6.27 28.23
CA LEU A 137 -9.89 7.25 29.20
C LEU A 137 -11.29 6.89 29.68
N LEU A 138 -12.21 6.56 28.77
CA LEU A 138 -13.58 6.16 29.11
C LEU A 138 -13.61 4.88 29.95
N MET A 139 -12.83 3.86 29.59
CA MET A 139 -12.73 2.62 30.37
C MET A 139 -12.20 2.90 31.77
N LYS A 140 -11.22 3.79 31.91
CA LYS A 140 -10.72 4.21 33.23
C LYS A 140 -11.77 4.98 34.05
N GLU A 141 -12.50 5.91 33.43
CA GLU A 141 -13.58 6.67 34.08
C GLU A 141 -14.73 5.76 34.55
N LEU A 142 -15.04 4.73 33.77
CA LEU A 142 -16.11 3.78 34.04
C LEU A 142 -15.68 2.59 34.91
N GLU A 143 -14.40 2.51 35.27
CA GLU A 143 -13.78 1.32 35.90
C GLU A 143 -14.05 0.03 35.11
N HIS A 144 -14.17 0.14 33.79
CA HIS A 144 -14.45 -0.96 32.87
C HIS A 144 -13.17 -1.71 32.51
N SER A 145 -13.21 -3.03 32.58
CA SER A 145 -12.11 -3.91 32.16
C SER A 145 -12.46 -4.56 30.82
N PRO A 146 -11.49 -4.82 29.93
CA PRO A 146 -11.76 -5.43 28.63
C PRO A 146 -12.43 -6.80 28.80
N GLU A 147 -13.59 -7.00 28.16
CA GLU A 147 -14.40 -8.22 28.34
C GLU A 147 -14.22 -9.24 27.21
N ASN A 148 -13.81 -8.76 26.03
CA ASN A 148 -13.66 -9.58 24.83
C ASN A 148 -12.26 -9.44 24.22
N SER A 149 -11.92 -10.35 23.32
CA SER A 149 -10.61 -10.37 22.66
C SER A 149 -10.31 -9.10 21.87
N PHE A 150 -11.33 -8.45 21.31
CA PHE A 150 -11.15 -7.22 20.54
C PHE A 150 -10.78 -6.05 21.46
N GLU A 151 -11.49 -5.84 22.56
CA GLU A 151 -11.16 -4.86 23.59
C GLU A 151 -9.77 -5.11 24.18
N GLN A 152 -9.44 -6.38 24.45
CA GLN A 152 -8.12 -6.75 24.95
C GLN A 152 -7.02 -6.35 23.97
N ASP A 153 -7.23 -6.57 22.67
CA ASP A 153 -6.30 -6.19 21.60
C ASP A 153 -6.21 -4.66 21.45
N VAL A 154 -7.32 -3.93 21.55
CA VAL A 154 -7.31 -2.46 21.53
C VAL A 154 -6.56 -1.88 22.73
N VAL A 155 -6.72 -2.45 23.93
CA VAL A 155 -6.12 -1.92 25.16
C VAL A 155 -4.64 -2.29 25.27
N SER A 156 -4.30 -3.55 25.03
CA SER A 156 -2.97 -4.11 25.33
C SER A 156 -2.17 -4.54 24.09
N GLY A 157 -2.80 -4.56 22.92
CA GLY A 157 -2.17 -4.97 21.67
C GLY A 157 -1.17 -3.94 21.12
N ASP A 158 -0.31 -4.43 20.25
CA ASP A 158 0.64 -3.61 19.49
C ASP A 158 -0.09 -2.79 18.44
N GLU A 159 0.05 -1.46 18.50
CA GLU A 159 -0.59 -0.53 17.57
C GLU A 159 -0.16 -0.74 16.13
N GLU A 160 1.07 -1.21 15.93
CA GLU A 160 1.62 -1.45 14.60
C GLU A 160 1.10 -2.75 13.97
N ALA A 161 0.67 -3.72 14.80
CA ALA A 161 0.22 -5.04 14.37
C ALA A 161 -1.30 -5.13 14.14
N PHE A 162 -2.08 -4.13 14.57
CA PHE A 162 -3.53 -4.11 14.44
C PHE A 162 -3.98 -4.07 12.96
N CYS A 163 -4.82 -5.01 12.48
CA CYS A 163 -5.38 -4.89 11.12
C CYS A 163 -6.33 -3.67 11.07
N LEU A 164 -6.00 -2.73 10.21
CA LEU A 164 -6.76 -1.51 9.94
C LEU A 164 -7.88 -1.76 8.92
N SER A 165 -8.57 -2.90 9.06
CA SER A 165 -9.72 -3.22 8.21
C SER A 165 -10.87 -2.25 8.46
N GLN A 166 -11.72 -2.04 7.44
CA GLN A 166 -12.93 -1.24 7.59
C GLN A 166 -13.82 -1.77 8.74
N HIS A 167 -13.85 -3.09 8.91
CA HIS A 167 -14.60 -3.74 9.98
C HIS A 167 -14.04 -3.40 11.37
N ASN A 168 -12.72 -3.50 11.55
CA ASN A 168 -12.07 -3.25 12.83
C ASN A 168 -12.15 -1.76 13.23
N ILE A 169 -11.99 -0.86 12.26
CA ILE A 169 -12.18 0.58 12.51
C ILE A 169 -13.63 0.88 12.92
N ALA A 170 -14.62 0.27 12.24
CA ALA A 170 -16.02 0.42 12.61
C ALA A 170 -16.33 -0.17 14.01
N ALA A 171 -15.74 -1.32 14.34
CA ALA A 171 -15.87 -1.94 15.66
C ALA A 171 -15.26 -1.06 16.76
N LEU A 172 -14.12 -0.42 16.50
CA LEU A 172 -13.49 0.53 17.42
C LEU A 172 -14.40 1.74 17.68
N GLN A 173 -15.01 2.30 16.64
CA GLN A 173 -15.96 3.40 16.77
C GLN A 173 -17.21 2.98 17.56
N SER A 174 -17.74 1.77 17.32
CA SER A 174 -18.87 1.22 18.07
C SER A 174 -18.54 1.05 19.55
N LEU A 175 -17.34 0.54 19.88
CA LEU A 175 -16.90 0.39 21.26
C LEU A 175 -16.83 1.74 21.97
N ARG A 176 -16.24 2.76 21.34
CA ARG A 176 -16.22 4.12 21.89
C ARG A 176 -17.63 4.63 22.17
N GLN A 177 -18.55 4.51 21.21
CA GLN A 177 -19.93 4.97 21.36
C GLN A 177 -20.68 4.25 22.49
N GLN A 178 -20.43 2.95 22.68
CA GLN A 178 -21.03 2.18 23.78
C GLN A 178 -20.54 2.68 25.14
N LEU A 179 -19.25 2.94 25.29
CA LEU A 179 -18.68 3.49 26.53
C LEU A 179 -19.19 4.91 26.81
N GLU A 180 -19.28 5.76 25.78
CA GLU A 180 -19.85 7.11 25.93
C GLU A 180 -21.32 7.07 26.37
N ALA A 181 -22.12 6.16 25.80
CA ALA A 181 -23.51 5.95 26.18
C ALA A 181 -23.63 5.49 27.63
N GLN A 182 -22.78 4.55 28.07
CA GLN A 182 -22.74 4.11 29.47
C GLN A 182 -22.34 5.24 30.42
N ARG A 183 -21.38 6.08 30.05
CA ARG A 183 -21.00 7.26 30.83
C ARG A 183 -22.16 8.26 30.96
N SER A 184 -22.90 8.51 29.88
CA SER A 184 -24.07 9.39 29.90
C SER A 184 -25.15 8.83 30.83
N LEU A 185 -25.46 7.54 30.73
CA LEU A 185 -26.45 6.89 31.59
C LEU A 185 -26.06 6.98 33.08
N ASN A 186 -24.80 6.70 33.40
CA ASN A 186 -24.29 6.83 34.77
C ASN A 186 -24.41 8.28 35.27
N ALA A 187 -24.10 9.27 34.43
CA ALA A 187 -24.23 10.68 34.78
C ALA A 187 -25.69 11.10 35.04
N GLU A 188 -26.63 10.61 34.22
CA GLU A 188 -28.07 10.86 34.39
C GLU A 188 -28.60 10.26 35.70
N VAL A 189 -28.25 9.00 35.98
CA VAL A 189 -28.63 8.32 37.25
C VAL A 189 -28.03 9.04 38.45
N CYS A 190 -26.75 9.43 38.37
CA CYS A 190 -26.10 10.20 39.44
C CYS A 190 -26.77 11.56 39.66
N ALA A 191 -27.17 12.26 38.59
CA ALA A 191 -27.88 13.53 38.69
C ALA A 191 -29.26 13.38 39.34
N GLU A 192 -30.01 12.33 38.96
CA GLU A 192 -31.30 12.01 39.58
C GLU A 192 -31.15 11.72 41.07
N LEU A 193 -30.20 10.85 41.44
CA LEU A 193 -29.93 10.51 42.85
C LEU A 193 -29.50 11.73 43.66
N ARG A 194 -28.62 12.58 43.12
CA ARG A 194 -28.20 13.83 43.76
C ARG A 194 -29.39 14.78 43.96
N SER A 195 -30.28 14.91 42.98
CA SER A 195 -31.52 15.68 43.12
C SER A 195 -32.40 15.13 44.24
N ARG A 196 -32.55 13.80 44.32
CA ARG A 196 -33.33 13.16 45.37
C ARG A 196 -32.73 13.34 46.76
N VAL A 197 -31.40 13.28 46.88
CA VAL A 197 -30.69 13.58 48.13
C VAL A 197 -30.94 15.03 48.56
N ALA A 198 -30.86 15.99 47.63
CA ALA A 198 -31.15 17.39 47.92
C ALA A 198 -32.59 17.60 48.43
N GLU A 199 -33.59 16.95 47.82
CA GLU A 199 -34.97 16.99 48.33
C GLU A 199 -35.11 16.46 49.76
N LEU A 200 -34.37 15.38 50.09
CA LEU A 200 -34.38 14.80 51.44
C LEU A 200 -33.71 15.72 52.46
N TRP A 201 -32.59 16.36 52.10
CA TRP A 201 -31.95 17.37 52.95
C TRP A 201 -32.85 18.55 53.27
N GLU A 202 -33.63 19.03 52.30
CA GLU A 202 -34.63 20.08 52.52
C GLU A 202 -35.73 19.61 53.49
N LYS A 203 -36.24 18.39 53.31
CA LYS A 203 -37.29 17.84 54.20
C LYS A 203 -36.80 17.60 55.62
N LEU A 204 -35.55 17.17 55.77
CA LEU A 204 -34.92 16.88 57.07
C LEU A 204 -34.29 18.10 57.72
N GLN A 205 -34.24 19.25 57.01
CA GLN A 205 -33.60 20.48 57.48
C GLN A 205 -32.12 20.27 57.85
N VAL A 206 -31.41 19.49 57.03
CA VAL A 206 -29.98 19.21 57.25
C VAL A 206 -29.17 20.51 57.12
N PRO A 207 -28.30 20.86 58.09
CA PRO A 207 -27.47 22.06 58.05
C PRO A 207 -26.56 22.14 56.83
N ALA A 208 -26.23 23.36 56.38
CA ALA A 208 -25.38 23.57 55.20
C ALA A 208 -23.99 22.93 55.35
N GLU A 209 -23.42 22.96 56.56
CA GLU A 209 -22.13 22.37 56.90
C GLU A 209 -22.07 20.87 56.58
N GLU A 210 -23.13 20.12 56.89
CA GLU A 210 -23.22 18.68 56.60
C GLU A 210 -23.43 18.39 55.10
N ARG A 211 -24.10 19.29 54.38
CA ARG A 211 -24.28 19.18 52.92
C ARG A 211 -22.98 19.44 52.17
N GLU A 212 -22.19 20.42 52.62
CA GLU A 212 -20.88 20.72 52.03
C GLU A 212 -19.88 19.58 52.26
N LEU A 213 -19.90 18.97 53.45
CA LEU A 213 -19.08 17.79 53.77
C LEU A 213 -19.40 16.57 52.89
N SER A 214 -20.65 16.45 52.43
CA SER A 214 -21.10 15.31 51.61
C SER A 214 -21.02 15.54 50.09
N ALA A 215 -20.71 16.76 49.64
CA ALA A 215 -20.61 17.10 48.22
C ALA A 215 -19.24 16.77 47.57
N VAL A 216 -18.26 16.27 48.34
CA VAL A 216 -16.85 16.13 47.93
C VAL A 216 -16.49 14.76 47.32
N HIS A 217 -17.47 13.88 47.08
CA HIS A 217 -17.27 12.58 46.43
C HIS A 217 -18.23 12.38 45.25
#